data_AF-A0A847U9G7-F1
#
_entry.id   AF-A0A847U9G7-F1
#
_cell.length_a   1.000
_cell.length_b   1.000
_cell.length_c   1.000
_cell.angle_alpha   90.00
_cell.angle_beta   90.00
_cell.angle_gamma   90.00
#
_symmetry.space_group_name_H-M   'P 1'
#
loop_
_entity.id
_entity.type
_entity.pdbx_description
1 polymer ?
#
loop_
_entity_poly.entity_id
_entity_poly.type
_entity_poly.pdbx_seq_one_letter_code
_entity_poly.pdbx_strand_id
1 'polypeptide(L)'
;MADNTDPDHEEAQSEADAEADDDSAADHPTEREREFAQMQRRLNEREMGLDQRSAELDRREEKIDAREDELDRRETELDEREYQLDEREAAIEDRETDLDEREAELTEYDAQLSERAADLDEHEETLHTYLSGQMADVEAAVTETMHDALDRYEADRAAGRFGPTGTMLVGLAGVALVVAGIGFGALASAGTAPFSVGGTTADLAIAAVVAIVGLALNLGTVAGKI
;
A
#
# COMPACT_ATOMS: atom_id res chain seq x y z
N MET A 1 -127.74 27.67 -89.31
CA MET A 1 -126.85 28.56 -90.09
C MET A 1 -125.54 27.84 -90.24
N ALA A 2 -125.34 27.27 -91.42
CA ALA A 2 -124.08 26.74 -91.86
C ALA A 2 -123.45 27.77 -92.81
N ASP A 3 -122.14 27.67 -92.90
CA ASP A 3 -121.38 27.62 -94.15
C ASP A 3 -120.57 28.86 -94.57
N ASN A 4 -119.28 28.57 -94.70
CA ASN A 4 -118.39 28.91 -95.80
C ASN A 4 -117.66 30.28 -95.87
N THR A 5 -116.34 30.15 -95.71
CA THR A 5 -115.31 30.38 -96.75
C THR A 5 -114.64 31.75 -96.80
N ASP A 6 -113.34 31.67 -96.51
CA ASP A 6 -112.16 32.44 -96.98
C ASP A 6 -112.30 32.97 -98.43
N PRO A 7 -111.53 33.98 -98.90
CA PRO A 7 -110.09 33.76 -99.11
C PRO A 7 -109.15 34.98 -99.12
N ASP A 8 -107.84 34.66 -99.06
CA ASP A 8 -106.68 35.24 -99.75
C ASP A 8 -106.29 36.71 -99.59
N HIS A 9 -105.03 36.93 -99.15
CA HIS A 9 -104.02 37.87 -99.69
C HIS A 9 -102.68 37.59 -98.97
N GLU A 10 -101.74 36.85 -99.57
CA GLU A 10 -100.64 37.30 -100.44
C GLU A 10 -99.53 38.15 -99.78
N GLU A 11 -98.33 37.54 -99.78
CA GLU A 11 -96.97 38.10 -99.94
C GLU A 11 -96.37 39.04 -98.87
N ALA A 12 -95.32 38.54 -98.19
CA ALA A 12 -93.99 39.14 -98.26
C ALA A 12 -92.92 38.17 -97.74
N GLN A 13 -91.91 37.96 -98.59
CA GLN A 13 -90.69 37.22 -98.35
C GLN A 13 -89.84 37.87 -97.24
N SER A 14 -89.25 37.07 -96.36
CA SER A 14 -88.10 37.49 -95.54
C SER A 14 -86.97 36.49 -95.71
N GLU A 15 -86.01 36.87 -96.56
CA GLU A 15 -84.65 36.36 -96.57
C GLU A 15 -84.06 36.51 -95.16
N ALA A 16 -83.62 35.40 -94.58
CA ALA A 16 -82.72 35.38 -93.44
C ALA A 16 -81.74 34.25 -93.66
N ASP A 17 -80.67 34.58 -94.39
CA ASP A 17 -79.42 33.85 -94.42
C ASP A 17 -78.93 33.60 -92.99
N ALA A 18 -78.72 32.33 -92.66
CA ALA A 18 -77.76 31.91 -91.66
C ALA A 18 -77.45 30.43 -91.93
N GLU A 19 -76.63 30.18 -92.94
CA GLU A 19 -75.76 29.00 -92.97
C GLU A 19 -74.98 28.99 -91.65
N ALA A 20 -75.41 28.17 -90.70
CA ALA A 20 -74.59 27.75 -89.59
C ALA A 20 -73.94 26.40 -89.94
N ASP A 21 -73.21 26.39 -91.05
CA ASP A 21 -72.11 25.44 -91.24
C ASP A 21 -70.91 26.00 -90.47
N ASP A 22 -71.00 25.98 -89.13
CA ASP A 22 -69.83 26.09 -88.28
C ASP A 22 -69.17 24.72 -88.28
N ASP A 23 -68.30 24.58 -89.27
CA ASP A 23 -67.24 23.60 -89.40
C ASP A 23 -66.71 23.21 -88.01
N SER A 24 -67.24 22.11 -87.49
CA SER A 24 -66.58 21.30 -86.46
C SER A 24 -65.33 20.70 -87.09
N ALA A 25 -64.40 21.56 -87.50
CA ALA A 25 -63.01 21.25 -87.73
C ALA A 25 -62.49 20.80 -86.37
N ALA A 26 -62.58 19.49 -86.15
CA ALA A 26 -61.90 18.84 -85.06
C ALA A 26 -60.45 19.30 -85.11
N ASP A 27 -60.06 20.08 -84.09
CA ASP A 27 -58.71 20.57 -83.85
C ASP A 27 -57.81 19.36 -83.64
N HIS A 28 -57.41 18.75 -84.75
CA HIS A 28 -56.58 17.56 -84.78
C HIS A 28 -55.14 18.04 -84.89
N PRO A 29 -54.37 18.01 -83.79
CA PRO A 29 -53.00 18.49 -83.82
C PRO A 29 -52.22 17.72 -84.88
N THR A 30 -51.43 18.46 -85.63
CA THR A 30 -50.56 17.94 -86.68
C THR A 30 -49.55 16.96 -86.09
N GLU A 31 -48.98 16.06 -86.91
CA GLU A 31 -47.98 15.09 -86.44
C GLU A 31 -46.79 15.77 -85.75
N ARG A 32 -46.36 16.94 -86.24
CA ARG A 32 -45.30 17.75 -85.62
C ARG A 32 -45.65 18.25 -84.22
N GLU A 33 -46.88 18.68 -83.99
CA GLU A 33 -47.33 19.14 -82.66
C GLU A 33 -47.36 17.97 -81.67
N ARG A 34 -47.74 16.76 -82.13
CA ARG A 34 -47.69 15.55 -81.30
C ARG A 34 -46.25 15.15 -80.96
N GLU A 35 -45.33 15.23 -81.92
CA GLU A 35 -43.90 14.99 -81.70
C GLU A 35 -43.30 16.01 -80.72
N PHE A 36 -43.61 17.29 -80.88
CA PHE A 36 -43.17 18.35 -79.98
C PHE A 36 -43.71 18.15 -78.56
N ALA A 37 -44.99 17.81 -78.41
CA ALA A 37 -45.59 17.49 -77.12
C ALA A 37 -45.00 16.23 -76.47
N GLN A 38 -44.59 15.23 -77.26
CA GLN A 38 -43.82 14.09 -76.75
C GLN A 38 -42.42 14.48 -76.30
N MET A 39 -41.72 15.32 -77.06
CA MET A 39 -40.39 15.81 -76.71
C MET A 39 -40.41 16.65 -75.44
N GLN A 40 -41.39 17.55 -75.27
CA GLN A 40 -41.59 18.30 -74.03
C GLN A 40 -41.86 17.38 -72.84
N ARG A 41 -42.71 16.36 -72.99
CA ARG A 41 -42.94 15.38 -71.92
C ARG A 41 -41.66 14.65 -71.52
N ARG A 42 -40.87 14.17 -72.48
CA ARG A 42 -39.58 13.54 -72.21
C ARG A 42 -38.58 14.48 -71.53
N LEU A 43 -38.57 15.76 -71.90
CA LEU A 43 -37.72 16.76 -71.25
C LEU A 43 -38.13 16.98 -69.80
N ASN A 44 -39.41 17.18 -69.53
CA ASN A 44 -39.95 17.29 -68.18
C ASN A 44 -39.64 16.05 -67.32
N GLU A 45 -39.81 14.85 -67.88
CA GLU A 45 -39.46 13.60 -67.17
C GLU A 45 -37.96 13.52 -66.84
N ARG A 46 -37.09 13.95 -67.76
CA ARG A 46 -35.63 14.02 -67.51
C ARG A 46 -35.30 15.08 -66.46
N GLU A 47 -35.92 16.24 -66.50
CA GLU A 47 -35.72 17.32 -65.53
C GLU A 47 -36.10 16.85 -64.13
N MET A 48 -37.30 16.30 -63.94
CA MET A 48 -37.71 15.71 -62.66
C MET A 48 -36.77 14.60 -62.18
N GLY A 49 -36.28 13.77 -63.11
CA GLY A 49 -35.30 12.72 -62.80
C GLY A 49 -33.93 13.26 -62.38
N LEU A 50 -33.51 14.40 -62.93
CA LEU A 50 -32.28 15.09 -62.53
C LEU A 50 -32.45 15.75 -61.16
N ASP A 51 -33.58 16.41 -60.91
CA ASP A 51 -33.89 17.03 -59.62
C ASP A 51 -33.89 15.98 -58.49
N GLN A 52 -34.50 14.82 -58.75
CA GLN A 52 -34.52 13.72 -57.78
C GLN A 52 -33.10 13.20 -57.47
N ARG A 53 -32.24 13.09 -58.50
CA ARG A 53 -30.84 12.68 -58.32
C ARG A 53 -30.03 13.74 -57.59
N SER A 54 -30.26 15.03 -57.87
CA SER A 54 -29.61 16.12 -57.15
C SER A 54 -29.94 16.03 -55.66
N ALA A 55 -31.23 15.94 -55.32
CA ALA A 55 -31.66 15.82 -53.93
C ALA A 55 -31.14 14.54 -53.24
N GLU A 56 -30.90 13.46 -53.99
CA GLU A 56 -30.25 12.26 -53.44
C GLU A 56 -28.76 12.48 -53.18
N LEU A 57 -28.05 13.19 -54.07
CA LEU A 57 -26.64 13.53 -53.89
C LEU A 57 -26.45 14.47 -52.70
N ASP A 58 -27.27 15.50 -52.56
CA ASP A 58 -27.20 16.45 -51.43
C ASP A 58 -27.33 15.70 -50.09
N ARG A 59 -28.30 14.75 -49.99
CA ARG A 59 -28.45 13.91 -48.78
C ARG A 59 -27.28 12.96 -48.54
N ARG A 60 -26.54 12.57 -49.59
CA ARG A 60 -25.35 11.72 -49.45
C ARG A 60 -24.17 12.56 -48.97
N GLU A 61 -24.03 13.78 -49.48
CA GLU A 61 -23.03 14.75 -49.03
C GLU A 61 -23.22 15.06 -47.54
N GLU A 62 -24.43 15.44 -47.11
CA GLU A 62 -24.73 15.67 -45.68
C GLU A 62 -24.38 14.47 -44.77
N LYS A 63 -24.55 13.24 -45.27
CA LYS A 63 -24.19 12.02 -44.53
C LYS A 63 -22.69 11.76 -44.50
N ILE A 64 -21.96 12.18 -45.52
CA ILE A 64 -20.51 12.08 -45.57
C ILE A 64 -19.93 13.09 -44.60
N ASP A 65 -20.36 14.35 -44.66
CA ASP A 65 -19.92 15.41 -43.75
C ASP A 65 -20.15 15.02 -42.28
N ALA A 66 -21.33 14.48 -41.96
CA ALA A 66 -21.62 14.01 -40.60
C ALA A 66 -20.72 12.85 -40.14
N ARG A 67 -20.24 12.01 -41.06
CA ARG A 67 -19.30 10.93 -40.76
C ARG A 67 -17.87 11.43 -40.61
N GLU A 68 -17.46 12.40 -41.41
CA GLU A 68 -16.15 13.06 -41.28
C GLU A 68 -16.05 13.72 -39.90
N ASP A 69 -17.07 14.50 -39.54
CA ASP A 69 -17.22 15.09 -38.20
C ASP A 69 -17.16 14.05 -37.06
N GLU A 70 -17.72 12.85 -37.26
CA GLU A 70 -17.66 11.76 -36.27
C GLU A 70 -16.25 11.17 -36.17
N LEU A 71 -15.58 11.01 -37.30
CA LEU A 71 -14.21 10.50 -37.35
C LEU A 71 -13.22 11.47 -36.71
N ASP A 72 -13.32 12.76 -36.99
CA ASP A 72 -12.44 13.79 -36.40
C ASP A 72 -12.55 13.82 -34.87
N ARG A 73 -13.77 13.65 -34.33
CA ARG A 73 -13.99 13.54 -32.88
C ARG A 73 -13.34 12.29 -32.31
N ARG A 74 -13.45 11.16 -33.00
CA ARG A 74 -12.82 9.90 -32.56
C ARG A 74 -11.30 9.96 -32.63
N GLU A 75 -10.74 10.62 -33.64
CA GLU A 75 -9.30 10.85 -33.74
C GLU A 75 -8.81 11.68 -32.54
N THR A 76 -9.49 12.78 -32.23
CA THR A 76 -9.17 13.61 -31.05
C THR A 76 -9.26 12.80 -29.74
N GLU A 77 -10.31 11.98 -29.57
CA GLU A 77 -10.45 11.11 -28.38
C GLU A 77 -9.34 10.04 -28.29
N LEU A 78 -8.86 9.54 -29.43
CA LEU A 78 -7.76 8.58 -29.46
C LEU A 78 -6.43 9.24 -29.10
N ASP A 79 -6.15 10.43 -29.63
CA ASP A 79 -4.96 11.21 -29.31
C ASP A 79 -4.90 11.54 -27.81
N GLU A 80 -6.02 11.94 -27.20
CA GLU A 80 -6.11 12.17 -25.76
C GLU A 80 -5.84 10.91 -24.94
N ARG A 81 -6.28 9.75 -25.42
CA ARG A 81 -6.03 8.46 -24.75
C ARG A 81 -4.58 8.03 -24.88
N GLU A 82 -3.96 8.25 -26.04
CA GLU A 82 -2.55 7.97 -26.27
C GLU A 82 -1.70 8.79 -25.29
N TYR A 83 -1.94 10.10 -25.20
CA TYR A 83 -1.24 10.96 -24.24
C TYR A 83 -1.40 10.49 -22.77
N GLN A 84 -2.60 10.07 -22.38
CA GLN A 84 -2.84 9.54 -21.03
C GLN A 84 -2.15 8.20 -20.78
N LEU A 85 -1.96 7.38 -21.82
CA LEU A 85 -1.21 6.12 -21.71
C LEU A 85 0.28 6.40 -21.55
N ASP A 86 0.84 7.33 -22.32
CA ASP A 86 2.23 7.75 -22.21
C ASP A 86 2.54 8.30 -20.80
N GLU A 87 1.66 9.14 -20.25
CA GLU A 87 1.82 9.67 -18.88
C GLU A 87 1.81 8.54 -17.83
N ARG A 88 0.95 7.53 -18.01
CA ARG A 88 0.89 6.38 -17.11
C ARG A 88 2.11 5.49 -17.24
N GLU A 89 2.64 5.30 -18.44
CA GLU A 89 3.85 4.52 -18.68
C GLU A 89 5.05 5.17 -17.98
N ALA A 90 5.24 6.49 -18.16
CA ALA A 90 6.28 7.24 -17.46
C ALA A 90 6.14 7.15 -15.92
N ALA A 91 4.92 7.27 -15.39
CA ALA A 91 4.68 7.15 -13.96
C ALA A 91 4.96 5.74 -13.41
N ILE A 92 4.78 4.70 -14.23
CA ILE A 92 5.14 3.33 -13.86
C ILE A 92 6.66 3.16 -13.85
N GLU A 93 7.37 3.66 -14.86
CA GLU A 93 8.83 3.60 -14.95
C GLU A 93 9.50 4.31 -13.74
N ASP A 94 9.00 5.48 -13.37
CA ASP A 94 9.44 6.19 -12.15
C ASP A 94 9.22 5.35 -10.89
N ARG A 95 8.09 4.63 -10.82
CA ARG A 95 7.74 3.80 -9.66
C ARG A 95 8.58 2.53 -9.59
N GLU A 96 8.91 1.92 -10.72
CA GLU A 96 9.83 0.80 -10.80
C GLU A 96 11.22 1.22 -10.31
N THR A 97 11.69 2.40 -10.71
CA THR A 97 12.98 2.95 -10.24
C THR A 97 12.99 3.17 -8.71
N ASP A 98 11.95 3.78 -8.12
CA ASP A 98 11.83 3.94 -6.65
C ASP A 98 11.78 2.59 -5.92
N LEU A 99 11.17 1.56 -6.52
CA LEU A 99 11.14 0.22 -5.93
C LEU A 99 12.52 -0.45 -5.96
N ASP A 100 13.24 -0.34 -7.08
CA ASP A 100 14.60 -0.88 -7.21
C ASP A 100 15.56 -0.22 -6.19
N GLU A 101 15.45 1.11 -5.99
CA GLU A 101 16.23 1.82 -4.98
C GLU A 101 15.92 1.31 -3.56
N ARG A 102 14.64 1.14 -3.22
CA ARG A 102 14.22 0.62 -1.91
C ARG A 102 14.67 -0.83 -1.69
N GLU A 103 14.65 -1.67 -2.72
CA GLU A 103 15.12 -3.04 -2.63
C GLU A 103 16.63 -3.09 -2.37
N ALA A 104 17.40 -2.21 -3.01
CA ALA A 104 18.83 -2.05 -2.73
C ALA A 104 19.10 -1.59 -1.29
N GLU A 105 18.36 -0.58 -0.80
CA GLU A 105 18.46 -0.10 0.59
C GLU A 105 18.14 -1.21 1.61
N LEU A 106 17.08 -1.99 1.36
CA LEU A 106 16.71 -3.12 2.22
C LEU A 106 17.78 -4.21 2.23
N THR A 107 18.39 -4.48 1.08
CA THR A 107 19.50 -5.44 0.97
C THR A 107 20.71 -4.98 1.78
N GLU A 108 21.05 -3.69 1.71
CA GLU A 108 22.14 -3.13 2.52
C GLU A 108 21.83 -3.21 4.02
N TYR A 109 20.60 -2.89 4.42
CA TYR A 109 20.18 -2.95 5.81
C TYR A 109 20.21 -4.40 6.36
N ASP A 110 19.79 -5.38 5.57
CA ASP A 110 19.86 -6.80 5.95
C ASP A 110 21.31 -7.29 6.12
N ALA A 111 22.22 -6.82 5.26
CA ALA A 111 23.65 -7.09 5.40
C ALA A 111 24.22 -6.48 6.69
N GLN A 112 23.87 -5.23 7.01
CA GLN A 112 24.29 -4.57 8.26
C GLN A 112 23.74 -5.28 9.51
N LEU A 113 22.49 -5.75 9.47
CA LEU A 113 21.91 -6.53 10.56
C LEU A 113 22.62 -7.87 10.74
N SER A 114 22.97 -8.53 9.64
CA SER A 114 23.71 -9.79 9.66
C SER A 114 25.11 -9.63 10.25
N GLU A 115 25.83 -8.56 9.88
CA GLU A 115 27.13 -8.22 10.46
C GLU A 115 27.00 -7.97 11.97
N ARG A 116 26.02 -7.16 12.37
CA ARG A 116 25.81 -6.85 13.79
C ARG A 116 25.40 -8.06 14.62
N ALA A 117 24.68 -9.01 14.03
CA ALA A 117 24.37 -10.28 14.68
C ALA A 117 25.63 -11.12 14.90
N ALA A 118 26.52 -11.22 13.89
CA ALA A 118 27.78 -11.92 14.02
C ALA A 118 28.70 -11.28 15.08
N ASP A 119 28.79 -9.94 15.14
CA ASP A 119 29.53 -9.21 16.17
C ASP A 119 29.01 -9.50 17.58
N LEU A 120 27.69 -9.59 17.74
CA LEU A 120 27.07 -9.92 19.02
C LEU A 120 27.37 -11.36 19.45
N ASP A 121 27.32 -12.31 18.52
CA ASP A 121 27.69 -13.71 18.77
C ASP A 121 29.16 -13.82 19.22
N GLU A 122 30.08 -13.12 18.55
CA GLU A 122 31.50 -13.08 18.96
C GLU A 122 31.68 -12.46 20.36
N HIS A 123 30.94 -11.38 20.65
CA HIS A 123 31.01 -10.75 21.96
C HIS A 123 30.46 -11.66 23.07
N GLU A 124 29.38 -12.39 22.80
CA GLU A 124 28.82 -13.38 23.73
C GLU A 124 29.81 -14.51 23.99
N GLU A 125 30.45 -15.07 22.96
CA GLU A 125 31.47 -16.10 23.10
C GLU A 125 32.67 -15.60 23.93
N THR A 126 33.12 -14.38 23.65
CA THR A 126 34.22 -13.74 24.40
C THR A 126 33.87 -13.57 25.87
N LEU A 127 32.66 -13.07 26.16
CA LEU A 127 32.18 -12.87 27.52
C LEU A 127 32.04 -14.22 28.25
N HIS A 128 31.50 -15.24 27.58
CA HIS A 128 31.39 -16.58 28.12
C HIS A 128 32.77 -17.18 28.46
N THR A 129 33.74 -17.03 27.56
CA THR A 129 35.14 -17.48 27.79
C THR A 129 35.78 -16.76 28.97
N TYR A 130 35.61 -15.45 29.06
CA TYR A 130 36.14 -14.65 30.17
C TYR A 130 35.52 -15.02 31.52
N LEU A 131 34.19 -15.13 31.58
CA LEU A 131 33.47 -15.47 32.81
C LEU A 131 33.73 -16.90 33.27
N SER A 132 33.78 -17.86 32.34
CA SER A 132 34.12 -19.25 32.65
C SER A 132 35.56 -19.38 33.18
N GLY A 133 36.52 -18.65 32.60
CA GLY A 133 37.88 -18.56 33.12
C GLY A 133 37.94 -17.99 34.53
N GLN A 134 37.29 -16.84 34.77
CA GLN A 134 37.23 -16.26 36.12
C GLN A 134 36.58 -17.20 37.15
N MET A 135 35.51 -17.90 36.77
CA MET A 135 34.85 -18.86 37.67
C MET A 135 35.75 -20.04 38.01
N ALA A 136 36.52 -20.56 37.04
CA ALA A 136 37.48 -21.63 37.29
C ALA A 136 38.59 -21.18 38.27
N ASP A 137 39.10 -19.95 38.10
CA ASP A 137 40.12 -19.39 39.01
C ASP A 137 39.55 -19.19 40.43
N VAL A 138 38.32 -18.68 40.55
CA VAL A 138 37.63 -18.52 41.83
C VAL A 138 37.38 -19.87 42.49
N GLU A 139 36.92 -20.87 41.74
CA GLU A 139 36.67 -22.23 42.24
C GLU A 139 37.96 -22.89 42.74
N ALA A 140 39.06 -22.73 42.00
CA ALA A 140 40.38 -23.22 42.41
C ALA A 140 40.84 -22.56 43.72
N ALA A 141 40.74 -21.23 43.82
CA ALA A 141 41.13 -20.49 45.02
C ALA A 141 40.26 -20.85 46.25
N VAL A 142 38.95 -21.04 46.06
CA VAL A 142 38.03 -21.47 47.12
C VAL A 142 38.37 -22.90 47.58
N THR A 143 38.62 -23.82 46.63
CA THR A 143 38.99 -25.20 46.94
C THR A 143 40.32 -25.28 47.69
N GLU A 144 41.32 -24.52 47.25
CA GLU A 144 42.63 -24.43 47.92
C GLU A 144 42.49 -23.91 49.35
N THR A 145 41.76 -22.80 49.53
CA THR A 145 41.52 -22.22 50.86
C THR A 145 40.77 -23.20 51.77
N MET A 146 39.80 -23.96 51.22
CA MET A 146 39.06 -24.96 51.97
C MET A 146 39.97 -26.14 52.38
N HIS A 147 40.86 -26.59 51.50
CA HIS A 147 41.81 -27.66 51.81
C HIS A 147 42.81 -27.21 52.89
N ASP A 148 43.39 -26.01 52.75
CA ASP A 148 44.32 -25.44 53.74
C ASP A 148 43.64 -25.21 55.10
N ALA A 149 42.38 -24.78 55.12
CA ALA A 149 41.60 -24.66 56.36
C ALA A 149 41.34 -26.02 57.04
N LEU A 150 41.07 -27.07 56.26
CA LEU A 150 40.88 -28.43 56.77
C LEU A 150 42.21 -29.01 57.30
N ASP A 151 43.30 -28.86 56.56
CA ASP A 151 44.64 -29.31 56.98
C ASP A 151 45.08 -28.60 58.26
N ARG A 152 44.84 -27.28 58.35
CA ARG A 152 45.15 -26.49 59.56
C ARG A 152 44.28 -26.93 60.74
N TYR A 153 43.01 -27.24 60.52
CA TYR A 153 42.12 -27.79 61.54
C TYR A 153 42.57 -29.18 62.02
N GLU A 154 43.01 -30.05 61.12
CA GLU A 154 43.53 -31.38 61.46
C GLU A 154 44.87 -31.31 62.21
N ALA A 155 45.77 -30.39 61.80
CA ALA A 155 47.02 -30.14 62.49
C ALA A 155 46.80 -29.62 63.93
N ASP A 156 45.87 -28.69 64.12
CA ASP A 156 45.51 -28.17 65.45
C ASP A 156 44.80 -29.22 66.32
N ARG A 157 44.07 -30.16 65.71
CA ARG A 157 43.50 -31.33 66.40
C ARG A 157 44.59 -32.30 66.87
N ALA A 158 45.63 -32.50 66.08
CA ALA A 158 46.78 -33.35 66.45
C ALA A 158 47.66 -32.71 67.54
N ALA A 159 47.73 -31.38 67.60
CA ALA A 159 48.52 -30.63 68.59
C ALA A 159 47.86 -30.48 69.98
N GLY A 160 46.59 -30.89 70.14
CA GLY A 160 45.96 -31.10 71.46
C GLY A 160 45.83 -29.86 72.35
N ARG A 161 45.65 -28.64 71.80
CA ARG A 161 45.66 -27.39 72.58
C ARG A 161 44.30 -26.70 72.78
N PHE A 162 43.24 -27.07 72.06
CA PHE A 162 41.92 -26.42 72.21
C PHE A 162 40.82 -27.45 72.45
N GLY A 163 40.04 -27.25 73.53
CA GLY A 163 38.86 -28.06 73.85
C GLY A 163 37.70 -27.87 72.85
N PRO A 164 36.64 -28.68 72.94
CA PRO A 164 35.58 -28.80 71.91
C PRO A 164 34.82 -27.51 71.60
N THR A 165 34.85 -26.51 72.49
CA THR A 165 34.20 -25.20 72.31
C THR A 165 35.06 -24.20 71.54
N GLY A 166 36.39 -24.29 71.62
CA GLY A 166 37.30 -23.36 70.95
C GLY A 166 37.38 -23.61 69.44
N THR A 167 37.32 -24.87 69.04
CA THR A 167 37.41 -25.28 67.63
C THR A 167 36.15 -24.90 66.83
N MET A 168 34.95 -24.98 67.44
CA MET A 168 33.70 -24.53 66.81
C MET A 168 33.68 -23.01 66.56
N LEU A 169 34.19 -22.21 67.50
CA LEU A 169 34.21 -20.74 67.37
C LEU A 169 35.12 -20.27 66.23
N VAL A 170 36.30 -20.89 66.09
CA VAL A 170 37.25 -20.55 65.02
C VAL A 170 36.71 -21.00 63.65
N GLY A 171 36.09 -22.18 63.57
CA GLY A 171 35.45 -22.65 62.34
C GLY A 171 34.32 -21.75 61.85
N LEU A 172 33.43 -21.31 62.75
CA LEU A 172 32.33 -20.40 62.41
C LEU A 172 32.84 -19.00 62.02
N ALA A 173 33.88 -18.50 62.70
CA ALA A 173 34.52 -17.22 62.36
C ALA A 173 35.20 -17.27 60.99
N GLY A 174 35.83 -18.41 60.63
CA GLY A 174 36.42 -18.63 59.32
C GLY A 174 35.39 -18.63 58.19
N VAL A 175 34.28 -19.36 58.36
CA VAL A 175 33.18 -19.38 57.37
C VAL A 175 32.54 -17.99 57.22
N ALA A 176 32.35 -17.26 58.32
CA ALA A 176 31.84 -15.89 58.28
C ALA A 176 32.77 -14.93 57.51
N LEU A 177 34.10 -15.11 57.63
CA LEU A 177 35.09 -14.32 56.89
C LEU A 177 35.09 -14.63 55.39
N VAL A 178 34.91 -15.90 54.99
CA VAL A 178 34.80 -16.30 53.57
C VAL A 178 33.53 -15.73 52.94
N VAL A 179 32.39 -15.84 53.63
CA VAL A 179 31.11 -15.27 53.16
C VAL A 179 31.19 -13.74 53.06
N ALA A 180 31.82 -13.06 54.03
CA ALA A 180 32.04 -11.61 53.98
C ALA A 180 33.01 -11.19 52.86
N GLY A 181 34.06 -11.98 52.60
CA GLY A 181 35.02 -11.73 51.53
C GLY A 181 34.42 -11.86 50.13
N ILE A 182 33.59 -12.90 49.91
CA ILE A 182 32.86 -13.09 48.63
C ILE A 182 31.85 -11.94 48.40
N GLY A 183 31.16 -11.49 49.45
CA GLY A 183 30.23 -10.36 49.37
C GLY A 183 30.91 -9.02 49.03
N PHE A 184 32.13 -8.78 49.53
CA PHE A 184 32.89 -7.56 49.25
C PHE A 184 33.59 -7.61 47.88
N GLY A 185 34.06 -8.78 47.44
CA GLY A 185 34.68 -8.98 46.13
C GLY A 185 33.72 -8.82 44.95
N ALA A 186 32.49 -9.32 45.08
CA ALA A 186 31.45 -9.16 44.05
C ALA A 186 30.97 -7.70 43.88
N LEU A 187 31.05 -6.89 44.95
CA LEU A 187 30.68 -5.47 44.90
C LEU A 187 31.77 -4.59 44.24
N ALA A 188 33.03 -5.04 44.25
CA ALA A 188 34.14 -4.29 43.67
C ALA A 188 34.33 -4.57 42.16
N SER A 189 33.89 -5.73 41.65
CA SER A 189 34.04 -6.12 40.24
C SER A 189 32.84 -5.76 39.35
N ALA A 190 31.63 -5.66 39.92
CA ALA A 190 30.52 -4.98 39.27
C ALA A 190 30.75 -3.47 39.45
N GLY A 191 31.17 -2.76 38.40
CA GLY A 191 31.53 -1.33 38.40
C GLY A 191 30.41 -0.35 38.82
N THR A 192 29.85 -0.54 40.01
CA THR A 192 28.81 0.28 40.61
C THR A 192 29.47 1.29 41.54
N ALA A 193 29.21 2.56 41.23
CA ALA A 193 29.77 3.75 41.86
C ALA A 193 29.69 3.75 43.40
N PRO A 194 30.54 4.55 44.10
CA PRO A 194 30.57 4.56 45.55
C PRO A 194 29.20 4.99 46.12
N PHE A 195 28.68 4.14 46.99
CA PHE A 195 27.62 4.34 47.97
C PHE A 195 27.01 5.76 48.02
N SER A 196 25.81 5.92 47.43
CA SER A 196 24.93 7.01 47.84
C SER A 196 24.30 6.66 49.18
N VAL A 197 24.61 7.46 50.19
CA VAL A 197 23.94 7.45 51.50
C VAL A 197 22.46 7.80 51.25
N GLY A 198 21.56 6.81 51.32
CA GLY A 198 20.11 7.08 51.21
C GLY A 198 19.20 5.92 50.79
N GLY A 199 19.71 4.74 50.43
CA GLY A 199 18.89 3.60 50.00
C GLY A 199 18.67 2.53 51.09
N THR A 200 17.43 2.04 51.20
CA THR A 200 16.94 1.03 52.16
C THR A 200 17.75 -0.29 52.19
N THR A 201 18.53 -0.57 51.14
CA THR A 201 19.40 -1.75 51.02
C THR A 201 20.71 -1.61 51.78
N ALA A 202 21.24 -0.38 51.92
CA ALA A 202 22.45 -0.11 52.71
C ALA A 202 22.17 -0.27 54.22
N ASP A 203 21.00 0.18 54.67
CA ASP A 203 20.55 0.00 56.05
C ASP A 203 20.35 -1.49 56.38
N LEU A 204 19.91 -2.31 55.43
CA LEU A 204 19.73 -3.74 55.65
C LEU A 204 21.08 -4.49 55.78
N ALA A 205 22.07 -4.12 54.96
CA ALA A 205 23.42 -4.68 55.05
C ALA A 205 24.12 -4.28 56.35
N ILE A 206 24.03 -3.00 56.73
CA ILE A 206 24.58 -2.51 58.01
C ILE A 206 23.83 -3.15 59.18
N ALA A 207 22.50 -3.26 59.13
CA ALA A 207 21.70 -3.91 60.16
C ALA A 207 22.03 -5.40 60.31
N ALA A 208 22.29 -6.11 59.21
CA ALA A 208 22.70 -7.51 59.26
C ALA A 208 24.07 -7.68 59.96
N VAL A 209 25.05 -6.82 59.63
CA VAL A 209 26.37 -6.86 60.27
C VAL A 209 26.27 -6.50 61.77
N VAL A 210 25.51 -5.47 62.12
CA VAL A 210 25.31 -5.07 63.53
C VAL A 210 24.53 -6.13 64.31
N ALA A 211 23.55 -6.80 63.71
CA ALA A 211 22.80 -7.89 64.35
C ALA A 211 23.69 -9.10 64.64
N ILE A 212 24.58 -9.48 63.70
CA ILE A 212 25.51 -10.59 63.88
C ILE A 212 26.53 -10.26 64.99
N VAL A 213 27.08 -9.04 65.00
CA VAL A 213 28.02 -8.59 66.04
C VAL A 213 27.34 -8.48 67.41
N GLY A 214 26.10 -7.97 67.46
CA GLY A 214 25.31 -7.88 68.69
C GLY A 214 24.95 -9.25 69.27
N LEU A 215 24.65 -10.24 68.42
CA LEU A 215 24.36 -11.60 68.84
C LEU A 215 25.62 -12.32 69.39
N ALA A 216 26.78 -12.07 68.77
CA ALA A 216 28.07 -12.58 69.24
C ALA A 216 28.47 -12.01 70.62
N LEU A 217 28.21 -10.72 70.87
CA LEU A 217 28.50 -10.08 72.16
C LEU A 217 27.53 -10.52 73.27
N ASN A 218 26.26 -10.76 72.95
CA ASN A 218 25.24 -11.14 73.94
C ASN A 218 25.44 -12.59 74.45
N LEU A 219 25.88 -13.51 73.59
CA LEU A 219 26.24 -14.88 73.97
C LEU A 219 27.47 -14.95 74.90
N GLY A 220 28.37 -13.96 74.83
CA GLY A 220 29.50 -13.83 75.77
C GLY A 220 29.08 -13.43 77.20
N THR A 221 28.01 -12.64 77.35
CA THR A 221 27.55 -12.16 78.66
C THR A 221 26.68 -13.15 79.43
N VAL A 222 25.96 -14.05 78.75
CA VAL A 222 25.09 -15.04 79.42
C VAL A 222 25.87 -16.23 79.97
N ALA A 223 27.04 -16.56 79.40
CA ALA A 223 27.90 -17.65 79.89
C ALA A 223 28.71 -17.28 81.17
N GLY A 224 28.71 -16.01 81.59
CA GLY A 224 29.39 -15.55 82.79
C GLY A 224 28.57 -15.67 84.09
N LYS A 225 27.39 -16.30 84.06
CA LYS A 225 26.49 -16.37 85.23
C LYS A 225 25.86 -17.74 85.52
N ILE A 226 26.40 -18.84 84.99
CA ILE A 226 26.08 -20.20 85.44
C ILE A 226 27.37 -20.95 85.75
#